data_AF-A0A353VWK7-F1
#
_entry.id   AF-A0A353VWK7-F1
#
_cell.length_a   1.000
_cell.length_b   1.000
_cell.length_c   1.000
_cell.angle_alpha   90.00
_cell.angle_beta   90.00
_cell.angle_gamma   90.00
#
_symmetry.space_group_name_H-M   'P 1'
#
loop_
_entity.id
_entity.type
_entity.pdbx_description
1 polymer ?
#
loop_
_entity_poly.entity_id
_entity_poly.type
_entity_poly.pdbx_seq_one_letter_code
_entity_poly.pdbx_strand_id
1 'polypeptide(L)'
;GNSNAGWNSQPSMAEAGYFNGMVSCSEWTGVALSVLLEEVGLDKKAKWLIAEGADAFAMQVSIPIKKALDDAFLGLYQNGERIRPENGYPVRLVVPGWEGVLNVKWLHRIKLSNRPVMARNETSRYTELQPSGKARMFTFAMEAKSLITSPSAHMLLKQSGLYQITGLAWSGNGKIRKVEVSADDGNSWAEAELQEPVLDRAFTRFRIPWHWNGKPTILKSRATDETGYVQPERQELVKERGRQGFFHYNAIINWHIDSDGFVSHVYDKDATKKTNSNIDSDWD
;
A
#
# COMPACT_ATOMS: atom_id res chain seq x y z
N GLY A 1 2.24 -7.06 2.48
CA GLY A 1 1.69 -7.73 1.29
C GLY A 1 2.10 -6.96 0.06
N ASN A 2 1.42 -5.86 -0.23
CA ASN A 2 1.78 -5.01 -1.35
C ASN A 2 3.25 -4.56 -1.29
N SER A 3 3.97 -4.67 -2.41
CA SER A 3 5.38 -4.33 -2.55
C SER A 3 6.34 -5.07 -1.61
N ASN A 4 5.98 -6.27 -1.13
CA ASN A 4 6.85 -7.06 -0.24
C ASN A 4 8.26 -7.31 -0.82
N ALA A 5 8.39 -7.43 -2.14
CA ALA A 5 9.68 -7.67 -2.79
C ALA A 5 10.66 -6.52 -2.59
N GLY A 6 10.20 -5.33 -2.17
CA GLY A 6 11.07 -4.21 -1.82
C GLY A 6 11.99 -4.47 -0.63
N TRP A 7 11.65 -5.45 0.22
CA TRP A 7 12.51 -5.93 1.32
C TRP A 7 13.72 -6.74 0.81
N ASN A 8 13.64 -7.32 -0.38
CA ASN A 8 14.67 -8.20 -0.97
C ASN A 8 15.96 -7.44 -1.32
N SER A 9 17.07 -8.17 -1.41
CA SER A 9 18.41 -7.63 -1.76
C SER A 9 18.46 -7.04 -3.15
N GLN A 10 17.73 -7.65 -4.08
CA GLN A 10 17.64 -7.21 -5.47
C GLN A 10 16.27 -6.58 -5.75
N PRO A 11 16.21 -5.57 -6.63
CA PRO A 11 14.94 -4.99 -7.09
C PRO A 11 14.16 -6.02 -7.91
N SER A 12 12.84 -6.03 -7.73
CA SER A 12 11.97 -6.83 -8.61
C SER A 12 11.91 -6.20 -9.99
N MET A 13 12.27 -6.97 -11.02
CA MET A 13 12.09 -6.61 -12.42
C MET A 13 10.69 -6.96 -12.91
N ALA A 14 9.66 -7.02 -12.07
CA ALA A 14 8.29 -7.23 -12.52
C ALA A 14 7.67 -5.90 -12.98
N GLU A 15 6.64 -5.96 -13.82
CA GLU A 15 5.84 -4.76 -14.13
C GLU A 15 5.27 -4.14 -12.85
N ALA A 16 5.06 -2.82 -12.87
CA ALA A 16 4.62 -2.07 -11.69
C ALA A 16 3.36 -2.65 -11.04
N GLY A 17 2.42 -3.18 -11.83
CA GLY A 17 1.20 -3.83 -11.35
C GLY A 17 1.44 -5.15 -10.61
N TYR A 18 2.37 -5.99 -11.06
CA TYR A 18 2.70 -7.23 -10.36
C TYR A 18 3.38 -6.98 -9.01
N PHE A 19 4.27 -5.99 -8.96
CA PHE A 19 5.01 -5.67 -7.75
C PHE A 19 4.19 -4.84 -6.74
N ASN A 20 3.41 -3.86 -7.21
CA ASN A 20 2.73 -2.86 -6.37
C ASN A 20 1.19 -2.88 -6.47
N GLY A 21 0.61 -3.85 -7.16
CA GLY A 21 -0.83 -3.90 -7.46
C GLY A 21 -1.69 -4.68 -6.48
N MET A 22 -1.17 -5.09 -5.32
CA MET A 22 -2.01 -5.65 -4.24
C MET A 22 -2.75 -4.52 -3.48
N VAL A 23 -3.45 -3.67 -4.23
CA VAL A 23 -4.17 -2.50 -3.76
C VAL A 23 -5.24 -2.13 -4.79
N SER A 24 -6.40 -1.69 -4.31
CA SER A 24 -7.49 -1.18 -5.16
C SER A 24 -8.29 -0.14 -4.39
N CYS A 25 -9.03 0.70 -5.12
CA CYS A 25 -9.94 1.68 -4.57
C CYS A 25 -11.30 1.51 -5.24
N SER A 26 -12.38 1.59 -4.47
CA SER A 26 -13.75 1.45 -4.96
C SER A 26 -14.67 2.32 -4.13
N GLU A 27 -15.78 2.74 -4.73
CA GLU A 27 -16.90 3.26 -3.98
C GLU A 27 -17.59 2.09 -3.28
N TRP A 28 -17.92 2.26 -2.00
CA TRP A 28 -18.60 1.25 -1.21
C TRP A 28 -19.87 1.82 -0.60
N THR A 29 -20.94 1.04 -0.60
CA THR A 29 -22.20 1.39 0.07
C THR A 29 -22.57 0.31 1.06
N GLY A 30 -23.05 0.69 2.24
CA GLY A 30 -23.20 -0.24 3.35
C GLY A 30 -23.86 0.36 4.58
N VAL A 31 -23.76 -0.37 5.70
CA VAL A 31 -24.32 0.02 7.00
C VAL A 31 -23.17 0.26 7.97
N ALA A 32 -23.11 1.46 8.57
CA ALA A 32 -22.10 1.78 9.58
C ALA A 32 -22.15 0.80 10.75
N LEU A 33 -20.97 0.37 11.23
CA LEU A 33 -20.93 -0.53 12.39
C LEU A 33 -21.46 0.14 13.65
N SER A 34 -21.30 1.45 13.79
CA SER A 34 -21.86 2.22 14.91
C SER A 34 -23.36 2.00 15.10
N VAL A 35 -24.14 2.01 14.02
CA VAL A 35 -25.59 1.78 14.04
C VAL A 35 -25.92 0.37 14.53
N LEU A 36 -25.21 -0.65 14.04
CA LEU A 36 -25.44 -2.03 14.46
C LEU A 36 -25.03 -2.28 15.92
N LEU A 37 -23.94 -1.64 16.36
CA LEU A 37 -23.43 -1.75 17.72
C LEU A 37 -24.31 -1.02 18.74
N GLU A 38 -24.96 0.07 18.32
CA GLU A 38 -25.97 0.76 19.12
C GLU A 38 -27.21 -0.11 19.33
N GLU A 39 -27.73 -0.72 18.25
CA GLU A 39 -28.92 -1.58 18.28
C GLU A 39 -28.76 -2.78 19.23
N VAL A 40 -27.60 -3.45 19.22
CA VAL A 40 -27.34 -4.61 20.09
C VAL A 40 -26.99 -4.22 21.54
N GLY A 41 -26.70 -2.95 21.79
CA GLY A 41 -26.24 -2.45 23.09
C GLY A 41 -24.79 -2.86 23.40
N LEU A 42 -23.85 -1.94 23.21
CA LEU A 42 -22.44 -2.17 23.50
C LEU A 42 -22.15 -2.31 25.02
N ASP A 43 -21.61 -3.45 25.44
CA ASP A 43 -21.05 -3.59 26.79
C ASP A 43 -19.87 -2.63 26.98
N LYS A 44 -19.92 -1.80 28.03
CA LYS A 44 -18.87 -0.84 28.40
C LYS A 44 -17.49 -1.49 28.62
N LYS A 45 -17.47 -2.79 28.95
CA LYS A 45 -16.25 -3.59 29.12
C LYS A 45 -15.65 -4.05 27.80
N ALA A 46 -16.43 -4.06 26.71
CA ALA A 46 -15.92 -4.41 25.40
C ALA A 46 -14.88 -3.36 24.97
N LYS A 47 -13.75 -3.83 24.43
CA LYS A 47 -12.68 -3.00 23.87
C LYS A 47 -12.34 -3.39 22.43
N TRP A 48 -12.73 -4.59 22.02
CA TRP A 48 -12.43 -5.19 20.74
C TRP A 48 -13.70 -5.78 20.10
N LEU A 49 -13.73 -5.68 18.79
CA LEU A 49 -14.64 -6.34 17.89
C LEU A 49 -13.85 -7.43 17.16
N ILE A 50 -14.30 -8.68 17.26
CA ILE A 50 -13.73 -9.82 16.54
C ILE A 50 -14.64 -10.07 15.33
N ALA A 51 -14.10 -9.88 14.14
CA ALA A 51 -14.81 -10.10 12.88
C ALA A 51 -14.44 -11.47 12.33
N GLU A 52 -15.44 -12.25 11.91
CA GLU A 52 -15.25 -13.63 11.44
C GLU A 52 -15.86 -13.88 10.05
N GLY A 53 -15.07 -14.48 9.17
CA GLY A 53 -15.46 -14.88 7.81
C GLY A 53 -16.05 -16.30 7.76
N ALA A 54 -17.00 -16.51 6.85
CA ALA A 54 -17.71 -17.78 6.66
C ALA A 54 -16.92 -18.84 5.88
N ASP A 55 -15.79 -18.46 5.28
CA ASP A 55 -14.96 -19.37 4.51
C ASP A 55 -14.28 -20.40 5.42
N ALA A 56 -13.84 -21.53 4.85
CA ALA A 56 -13.24 -22.62 5.64
C ALA A 56 -11.92 -22.22 6.34
N PHE A 57 -11.27 -21.15 5.86
CA PHE A 57 -10.14 -20.55 6.56
C PHE A 57 -10.56 -19.91 7.90
N ALA A 58 -11.86 -19.62 8.06
CA ALA A 58 -12.49 -19.01 9.24
C ALA A 58 -11.69 -17.80 9.70
N MET A 59 -11.49 -16.83 8.80
CA MET A 59 -10.70 -15.63 9.08
C MET A 59 -11.22 -14.97 10.36
N GLN A 60 -10.34 -14.75 11.35
CA GLN A 60 -10.66 -13.98 12.56
C GLN A 60 -9.63 -12.88 12.76
N VAL A 61 -10.11 -11.66 12.99
CA VAL A 61 -9.27 -10.48 13.24
C VAL A 61 -9.91 -9.59 14.31
N SER A 62 -9.06 -8.89 15.05
CA SER A 62 -9.44 -8.00 16.14
C SER A 62 -9.38 -6.53 15.71
N ILE A 63 -10.47 -5.80 15.88
CA ILE A 63 -10.58 -4.37 15.59
C ILE A 63 -10.91 -3.63 16.90
N PRO A 64 -10.13 -2.62 17.31
CA PRO A 64 -10.49 -1.77 18.44
C PRO A 64 -11.87 -1.14 18.23
N ILE A 65 -12.71 -1.17 19.25
CA ILE A 65 -14.08 -0.63 19.15
C ILE A 65 -14.09 0.84 18.74
N LYS A 66 -13.09 1.62 19.19
CA LYS A 66 -12.97 3.02 18.78
C LYS A 66 -12.92 3.17 17.25
N LYS A 67 -12.16 2.30 16.55
CA LYS A 67 -12.11 2.28 15.09
C LYS A 67 -13.43 1.79 14.48
N ALA A 68 -14.05 0.77 15.09
CA ALA A 68 -15.32 0.25 14.63
C ALA A 68 -16.45 1.29 14.67
N LEU A 69 -16.47 2.14 15.70
CA LEU A 69 -17.46 3.21 15.86
C LEU A 69 -17.18 4.47 15.02
N ASP A 70 -15.93 4.67 14.60
CA ASP A 70 -15.49 5.85 13.85
C ASP A 70 -15.97 5.79 12.39
N ASP A 71 -15.49 4.81 11.63
CA ASP A 71 -15.68 4.80 10.18
C ASP A 71 -15.78 3.39 9.56
N ALA A 72 -15.77 2.33 10.37
CA ALA A 72 -15.93 0.98 9.86
C ALA A 72 -17.41 0.69 9.53
N PHE A 73 -17.65 -0.08 8.48
CA PHE A 73 -19.01 -0.39 8.03
C PHE A 73 -19.09 -1.75 7.34
N LEU A 74 -20.30 -2.29 7.25
CA LEU A 74 -20.61 -3.48 6.47
C LEU A 74 -20.89 -3.09 5.03
N GLY A 75 -19.97 -3.40 4.13
CA GLY A 75 -20.14 -3.20 2.69
C GLY A 75 -21.15 -4.18 2.12
N LEU A 76 -22.08 -3.68 1.30
CA LEU A 76 -23.11 -4.44 0.58
C LEU A 76 -23.06 -4.21 -0.94
N TYR A 77 -22.50 -3.08 -1.35
CA TYR A 77 -22.29 -2.72 -2.76
C TYR A 77 -20.88 -2.20 -2.96
N GLN A 78 -20.34 -2.46 -4.14
CA GLN A 78 -19.03 -1.99 -4.60
C GLN A 78 -19.20 -1.41 -6.01
N ASN A 79 -18.89 -0.12 -6.19
CA ASN A 79 -19.06 0.62 -7.44
C ASN A 79 -20.49 0.52 -8.02
N GLY A 80 -21.49 0.75 -7.17
CA GLY A 80 -22.91 0.77 -7.55
C GLY A 80 -23.58 -0.60 -7.73
N GLU A 81 -22.83 -1.71 -7.76
CA GLU A 81 -23.37 -3.08 -7.89
C GLU A 81 -23.23 -3.90 -6.60
N ARG A 82 -23.98 -5.00 -6.50
CA ARG A 82 -23.78 -5.97 -5.41
C ARG A 82 -22.34 -6.46 -5.42
N ILE A 83 -21.77 -6.66 -4.23
CA ILE A 83 -20.39 -7.16 -4.09
C ILE A 83 -20.27 -8.48 -4.86
N ARG A 84 -19.16 -8.67 -5.57
CA ARG A 84 -18.87 -9.93 -6.25
C ARG A 84 -18.49 -11.04 -5.27
N PRO A 85 -18.73 -12.32 -5.58
CA PRO A 85 -18.35 -13.43 -4.70
C PRO A 85 -16.92 -13.36 -4.17
N GLU A 86 -15.95 -13.09 -5.05
CA GLU A 86 -14.52 -12.97 -4.72
C GLU A 86 -14.19 -11.79 -3.80
N ASN A 87 -15.06 -10.78 -3.76
CA ASN A 87 -14.94 -9.58 -2.93
C ASN A 87 -15.73 -9.66 -1.63
N GLY A 88 -16.44 -10.77 -1.38
CA GLY A 88 -17.07 -11.05 -0.09
C GLY A 88 -18.60 -11.01 -0.07
N TYR A 89 -19.28 -11.23 -1.20
CA TYR A 89 -20.75 -11.36 -1.22
C TYR A 89 -21.28 -12.33 -0.14
N PRO A 90 -22.40 -12.04 0.56
CA PRO A 90 -23.25 -10.86 0.39
C PRO A 90 -22.81 -9.64 1.19
N VAL A 91 -21.91 -9.81 2.16
CA VAL A 91 -21.48 -8.75 3.07
C VAL A 91 -20.02 -8.94 3.46
N ARG A 92 -19.28 -7.83 3.48
CA ARG A 92 -17.93 -7.78 4.01
C ARG A 92 -17.80 -6.66 5.02
N LEU A 93 -16.81 -6.78 5.88
CA LEU A 93 -16.34 -5.66 6.67
C LEU A 93 -15.43 -4.76 5.82
N VAL A 94 -15.65 -3.45 5.92
CA VAL A 94 -14.78 -2.41 5.35
C VAL A 94 -14.25 -1.55 6.50
N VAL A 95 -12.92 -1.42 6.55
CA VAL A 95 -12.20 -0.65 7.58
C VAL A 95 -11.26 0.33 6.87
N PRO A 96 -11.72 1.57 6.58
CA PRO A 96 -10.97 2.51 5.76
C PRO A 96 -9.59 2.82 6.35
N GLY A 97 -8.59 2.89 5.46
CA GLY A 97 -7.19 3.21 5.80
C GLY A 97 -6.39 2.12 6.52
N TRP A 98 -7.03 1.02 6.92
CA TRP A 98 -6.34 -0.09 7.57
C TRP A 98 -6.01 -1.22 6.59
N GLU A 99 -5.06 -2.08 6.97
CA GLU A 99 -4.58 -3.18 6.15
C GLU A 99 -5.72 -4.11 5.66
N GLY A 100 -5.53 -4.66 4.46
CA GLY A 100 -6.58 -5.42 3.76
C GLY A 100 -7.07 -6.67 4.51
N VAL A 101 -6.26 -7.26 5.39
CA VAL A 101 -6.66 -8.45 6.18
C VAL A 101 -7.80 -8.16 7.15
N LEU A 102 -7.92 -6.91 7.62
CA LEU A 102 -8.97 -6.50 8.55
C LEU A 102 -10.32 -6.28 7.86
N ASN A 103 -10.32 -6.21 6.53
CA ASN A 103 -11.51 -6.06 5.71
C ASN A 103 -12.12 -7.45 5.43
N VAL A 104 -12.61 -8.12 6.48
CA VAL A 104 -13.08 -9.52 6.43
C VAL A 104 -14.18 -9.72 5.39
N LYS A 105 -13.95 -10.65 4.46
CA LYS A 105 -14.91 -11.06 3.43
C LYS A 105 -15.84 -12.16 3.95
N TRP A 106 -17.02 -12.29 3.32
CA TRP A 106 -18.01 -13.30 3.67
C TRP A 106 -18.34 -13.26 5.17
N LEU A 107 -18.53 -12.05 5.71
CA LEU A 107 -18.65 -11.84 7.14
C LEU A 107 -19.92 -12.53 7.65
N HIS A 108 -19.78 -13.39 8.66
CA HIS A 108 -20.92 -14.10 9.26
C HIS A 108 -21.08 -13.86 10.76
N ARG A 109 -20.03 -13.41 11.45
CA ARG A 109 -20.10 -13.11 12.88
C ARG A 109 -19.26 -11.89 13.24
N ILE A 110 -19.84 -11.07 14.12
CA ILE A 110 -19.17 -10.04 14.88
C ILE A 110 -19.30 -10.39 16.36
N LYS A 111 -18.19 -10.51 17.09
CA LYS A 111 -18.18 -10.80 18.52
C LYS A 111 -17.48 -9.69 19.29
N LEU A 112 -18.14 -9.16 20.32
CA LEU A 112 -17.53 -8.19 21.22
C LEU A 112 -16.69 -8.88 22.29
N SER A 113 -15.53 -8.31 22.58
CA SER A 113 -14.56 -8.87 23.53
C SER A 113 -13.82 -7.76 24.29
N ASN A 114 -13.36 -8.07 25.50
CA ASN A 114 -12.47 -7.19 26.24
C ASN A 114 -10.98 -7.32 25.84
N ARG A 115 -10.64 -8.34 25.04
CA ARG A 115 -9.28 -8.65 24.57
C ARG A 115 -9.30 -9.00 23.07
N PRO A 116 -8.20 -8.78 22.33
CA PRO A 116 -8.07 -9.30 20.98
C PRO A 116 -8.07 -10.83 21.00
N VAL A 117 -8.45 -11.45 19.88
CA VAL A 117 -8.51 -12.92 19.74
C VAL A 117 -7.13 -13.57 19.67
N MET A 118 -6.11 -12.81 19.28
CA MET A 118 -4.74 -13.25 19.04
C MET A 118 -4.67 -14.39 18.02
N ALA A 119 -5.47 -14.30 16.96
CA ALA A 119 -5.55 -15.29 15.89
C ALA A 119 -4.26 -15.33 15.04
N ARG A 120 -4.14 -16.36 14.18
CA ARG A 120 -2.98 -16.54 13.27
C ARG A 120 -2.63 -15.27 12.49
N ASN A 121 -3.63 -14.55 11.98
CA ASN A 121 -3.46 -13.38 11.12
C ASN A 121 -3.28 -12.05 11.86
N GLU A 122 -3.01 -12.10 13.16
CA GLU A 122 -2.59 -10.95 13.96
C GLU A 122 -1.46 -11.33 14.93
N THR A 123 -0.85 -12.51 14.72
CA THR A 123 0.26 -13.07 15.52
C THR A 123 1.36 -13.66 14.63
N SER A 124 1.08 -14.79 13.97
CA SER A 124 2.03 -15.49 13.06
C SER A 124 2.16 -14.82 11.70
N ARG A 125 1.10 -14.12 11.27
CA ARG A 125 1.05 -13.28 10.06
C ARG A 125 0.63 -11.87 10.47
N TYR A 126 0.88 -10.92 9.57
CA TYR A 126 0.59 -9.49 9.79
C TYR A 126 1.23 -8.93 11.07
N THR A 127 2.42 -9.44 11.37
CA THR A 127 3.33 -8.91 12.38
C THR A 127 4.65 -8.58 11.70
N GLU A 128 5.32 -7.53 12.17
CA GLU A 128 6.54 -7.01 11.55
C GLU A 128 7.75 -7.32 12.43
N LEU A 129 8.53 -8.34 12.05
CA LEU A 129 9.77 -8.68 12.72
C LEU A 129 10.79 -7.54 12.57
N GLN A 130 11.28 -7.03 13.69
CA GLN A 130 12.29 -5.98 13.74
C GLN A 130 13.70 -6.57 13.89
N PRO A 131 14.76 -5.77 13.64
CA PRO A 131 16.15 -6.19 13.85
C PRO A 131 16.45 -6.67 15.27
N SER A 132 15.69 -6.18 16.27
CA SER A 132 15.81 -6.59 17.67
C SER A 132 15.35 -8.02 17.96
N GLY A 133 14.74 -8.71 16.99
CA GLY A 133 14.11 -10.01 17.18
C GLY A 133 12.69 -9.95 17.75
N LYS A 134 12.20 -8.76 18.12
CA LYS A 134 10.80 -8.53 18.52
C LYS A 134 9.95 -8.20 17.28
N ALA A 135 8.67 -8.56 17.32
CA ALA A 135 7.73 -8.20 16.27
C ALA A 135 6.77 -7.10 16.71
N ARG A 136 6.49 -6.14 15.83
CA ARG A 136 5.34 -5.24 16.00
C ARG A 136 4.07 -6.01 15.67
N MET A 137 3.04 -5.78 16.45
CA MET A 137 1.71 -6.32 16.24
C MET A 137 0.73 -5.16 16.10
N PHE A 138 -0.43 -5.43 15.50
CA PHE A 138 -1.51 -4.44 15.40
C PHE A 138 -1.07 -3.14 14.70
N THR A 139 -0.22 -3.27 13.69
CA THR A 139 0.23 -2.16 12.84
C THR A 139 -0.80 -1.88 11.76
N PHE A 140 -1.99 -1.47 12.20
CA PHE A 140 -3.18 -1.50 11.35
C PHE A 140 -3.16 -0.52 10.18
N ALA A 141 -2.74 0.72 10.43
CA ALA A 141 -2.84 1.81 9.45
C ALA A 141 -1.82 1.63 8.31
N MET A 142 -2.27 1.86 7.09
CA MET A 142 -1.39 1.91 5.92
C MET A 142 -0.78 3.32 5.81
N GLU A 143 0.51 3.46 6.06
CA GLU A 143 1.21 4.75 5.96
C GLU A 143 1.20 5.31 4.51
N ALA A 144 1.44 6.61 4.36
CA ALA A 144 1.39 7.27 3.05
C ALA A 144 2.36 6.60 2.06
N LYS A 145 1.90 6.44 0.83
CA LYS A 145 2.65 5.83 -0.26
C LYS A 145 2.27 6.45 -1.59
N SER A 146 3.24 6.52 -2.50
CA SER A 146 3.04 6.82 -3.91
C SER A 146 3.79 5.85 -4.81
N LEU A 147 3.33 5.76 -6.06
CA LEU A 147 3.91 4.96 -7.12
C LEU A 147 3.70 5.67 -8.46
N ILE A 148 4.78 5.93 -9.19
CA ILE A 148 4.72 6.26 -10.61
C ILE A 148 4.26 5.01 -11.37
N THR A 149 3.11 5.11 -12.04
CA THR A 149 2.54 4.03 -12.88
C THR A 149 2.96 4.16 -14.34
N SER A 150 3.40 5.34 -14.78
CA SER A 150 4.02 5.54 -16.09
C SER A 150 4.91 6.79 -16.08
N PRO A 151 6.13 6.73 -16.63
CA PRO A 151 6.78 5.51 -17.11
C PRO A 151 7.24 4.62 -15.94
N SER A 152 7.17 3.29 -16.10
CA SER A 152 7.54 2.30 -15.08
C SER A 152 8.20 1.07 -15.71
N ALA A 153 8.68 0.12 -14.89
CA ALA A 153 9.39 -1.08 -15.37
C ALA A 153 8.75 -1.72 -16.62
N HIS A 154 9.61 -2.09 -17.58
CA HIS A 154 9.30 -2.64 -18.92
C HIS A 154 8.68 -1.70 -19.94
N MET A 155 8.44 -0.43 -19.59
CA MET A 155 8.09 0.58 -20.59
C MET A 155 9.33 1.06 -21.36
N LEU A 156 9.10 1.62 -22.54
CA LEU A 156 10.14 2.17 -23.42
C LEU A 156 9.78 3.59 -23.85
N LEU A 157 10.67 4.55 -23.56
CA LEU A 157 10.59 5.91 -24.07
C LEU A 157 11.30 5.96 -25.43
N LYS A 158 10.54 6.20 -26.50
CA LYS A 158 11.04 6.05 -27.88
C LYS A 158 12.07 7.11 -28.30
N GLN A 159 12.04 8.29 -27.68
CA GLN A 159 12.90 9.42 -28.02
C GLN A 159 12.97 10.44 -26.88
N SER A 160 13.94 11.35 -26.92
CA SER A 160 13.89 12.55 -26.07
C SER A 160 12.63 13.39 -26.39
N GLY A 161 12.10 14.08 -25.39
CA GLY A 161 10.90 14.90 -25.57
C GLY A 161 10.03 14.99 -24.31
N LEU A 162 8.83 15.52 -24.51
CA LEU A 162 7.86 15.76 -23.44
C LEU A 162 7.05 14.49 -23.17
N TYR A 163 7.10 14.02 -21.91
CA TYR A 163 6.33 12.91 -21.39
C TYR A 163 5.47 13.38 -20.22
N GLN A 164 4.40 12.65 -19.93
CA GLN A 164 3.66 12.81 -18.69
C GLN A 164 4.10 11.74 -17.70
N ILE A 165 4.57 12.15 -16.53
CA ILE A 165 4.70 11.24 -15.39
C ILE A 165 3.34 11.17 -14.72
N THR A 166 2.81 9.95 -14.52
CA THR A 166 1.51 9.72 -13.86
C THR A 166 1.59 8.57 -12.87
N GLY A 167 0.92 8.71 -11.73
CA GLY A 167 0.98 7.71 -10.67
C GLY A 167 -0.20 7.77 -9.72
N LEU A 168 -0.17 6.90 -8.71
CA LEU A 168 -1.16 6.86 -7.63
C LEU A 168 -0.46 7.15 -6.31
N ALA A 169 -1.14 7.89 -5.44
CA ALA A 169 -0.77 8.08 -4.05
C ALA A 169 -1.98 7.79 -3.15
N TRP A 170 -1.73 7.33 -1.93
CA TRP A 170 -2.75 7.05 -0.93
C TRP A 170 -2.16 7.10 0.49
N SER A 171 -2.99 7.39 1.47
CA SER A 171 -2.63 7.25 2.90
C SER A 171 -3.82 6.67 3.65
N GLY A 172 -3.54 5.78 4.59
CA GLY A 172 -4.53 5.25 5.52
C GLY A 172 -4.80 6.17 6.71
N ASN A 173 -4.02 7.25 6.85
CA ASN A 173 -4.17 8.23 7.93
C ASN A 173 -4.92 9.49 7.49
N GLY A 174 -5.32 9.60 6.23
CA GLY A 174 -5.89 10.85 5.75
C GLY A 174 -5.94 10.99 4.23
N LYS A 175 -6.20 12.23 3.81
CA LYS A 175 -5.98 12.70 2.44
C LYS A 175 -4.49 12.80 2.08
N ILE A 176 -4.19 12.63 0.80
CA ILE A 176 -2.90 13.05 0.25
C ILE A 176 -2.88 14.57 0.18
N ARG A 177 -1.88 15.20 0.80
CA ARG A 177 -1.72 16.66 0.77
C ARG A 177 -0.92 17.11 -0.45
N LYS A 178 0.14 16.39 -0.78
CA LYS A 178 0.95 16.64 -1.98
C LYS A 178 1.67 15.38 -2.44
N VAL A 179 2.04 15.35 -3.71
CA VAL A 179 2.99 14.39 -4.27
C VAL A 179 4.10 15.16 -4.95
N GLU A 180 5.33 14.83 -4.60
CA GLU A 180 6.53 15.39 -5.23
C GLU A 180 7.14 14.34 -6.15
N VAL A 181 7.67 14.78 -7.30
CA VAL A 181 8.36 13.94 -8.28
C VAL A 181 9.78 14.46 -8.47
N SER A 182 10.75 13.55 -8.45
CA SER A 182 12.14 13.83 -8.82
C SER A 182 12.47 13.10 -10.12
N ALA A 183 13.30 13.74 -10.95
CA ALA A 183 13.89 13.17 -12.15
C ALA A 183 15.43 13.23 -12.11
N ASP A 184 16.00 13.22 -10.91
CA ASP A 184 17.45 13.33 -10.67
C ASP A 184 17.89 12.55 -9.43
N ASP A 185 17.24 11.40 -9.17
CA ASP A 185 17.53 10.53 -8.01
C ASP A 185 17.30 11.20 -6.65
N GLY A 186 16.39 12.18 -6.58
CA GLY A 186 15.98 12.86 -5.35
C GLY A 186 16.82 14.08 -4.98
N ASN A 187 17.68 14.56 -5.87
CA ASN A 187 18.47 15.78 -5.65
C ASN A 187 17.59 17.04 -5.72
N SER A 188 16.57 17.05 -6.58
CA SER A 188 15.53 18.07 -6.65
C SER A 188 14.14 17.45 -6.81
N TRP A 189 13.11 18.20 -6.39
CA TRP A 189 11.73 17.75 -6.34
C TRP A 189 10.81 18.83 -6.89
N ALA A 190 9.87 18.43 -7.74
CA ALA A 190 8.79 19.27 -8.24
C ALA A 190 7.45 18.73 -7.74
N GLU A 191 6.54 19.61 -7.35
CA GLU A 191 5.18 19.22 -6.93
C GLU A 191 4.35 18.83 -8.16
N ALA A 192 3.72 17.66 -8.12
CA ALA A 192 2.84 17.17 -9.17
C ALA A 192 1.39 17.62 -8.93
N GLU A 193 0.65 17.80 -10.00
CA GLU A 193 -0.79 18.12 -9.94
C GLU A 193 -1.56 16.90 -9.45
N LEU A 194 -2.39 17.07 -8.41
CA LEU A 194 -3.31 16.06 -7.92
C LEU A 194 -4.65 16.16 -8.67
N GLN A 195 -5.16 15.03 -9.15
CA GLN A 195 -6.48 15.00 -9.78
C GLN A 195 -7.57 15.05 -8.70
N GLU A 196 -8.40 16.08 -8.74
CA GLU A 196 -9.56 16.23 -7.87
C GLU A 196 -10.71 15.26 -8.22
N PRO A 197 -11.56 14.87 -7.25
CA PRO A 197 -11.46 15.20 -5.83
C PRO A 197 -10.38 14.40 -5.10
N VAL A 198 -9.64 15.04 -4.19
CA VAL A 198 -8.74 14.36 -3.23
C VAL A 198 -9.54 13.91 -2.00
N LEU A 199 -9.80 12.61 -1.92
CA LEU A 199 -10.64 12.00 -0.89
C LEU A 199 -9.82 11.38 0.26
N ASP A 200 -10.42 11.34 1.44
CA ASP A 200 -9.82 10.70 2.62
C ASP A 200 -9.70 9.18 2.41
N ARG A 201 -8.54 8.61 2.76
CA ARG A 201 -8.26 7.16 2.70
C ARG A 201 -8.53 6.51 1.34
N ALA A 202 -8.41 7.28 0.26
CA ALA A 202 -8.66 6.86 -1.11
C ALA A 202 -7.43 7.05 -2.01
N PHE A 203 -7.50 6.51 -3.23
CA PHE A 203 -6.49 6.79 -4.24
C PHE A 203 -6.57 8.22 -4.73
N THR A 204 -5.41 8.86 -4.81
CA THR A 204 -5.20 10.16 -5.45
C THR A 204 -4.29 9.97 -6.66
N ARG A 205 -4.80 10.30 -7.84
CA ARG A 205 -4.01 10.29 -9.08
C ARG A 205 -3.17 11.57 -9.11
N PHE A 206 -1.88 11.46 -9.42
CA PHE A 206 -1.01 12.62 -9.65
C PHE A 206 -0.44 12.61 -11.06
N ARG A 207 -0.17 13.79 -11.63
CA ARG A 207 0.43 13.98 -12.96
C ARG A 207 1.41 15.16 -12.96
N ILE A 208 2.48 15.06 -13.75
CA ILE A 208 3.38 16.18 -14.01
C ILE A 208 3.99 16.05 -15.41
N PRO A 209 4.05 17.15 -16.22
CA PRO A 209 4.80 17.14 -17.47
C PRO A 209 6.30 17.08 -17.17
N TRP A 210 7.02 16.27 -17.94
CA TRP A 210 8.46 16.08 -17.77
C TRP A 210 9.14 16.00 -19.15
N HIS A 211 10.11 16.87 -19.37
CA HIS A 211 10.92 16.85 -20.58
C HIS A 211 12.15 15.96 -20.37
N TRP A 212 12.13 14.77 -20.95
CA TRP A 212 13.27 13.86 -20.92
C TRP A 212 14.29 14.24 -21.99
N ASN A 213 15.52 14.50 -21.58
CA ASN A 213 16.61 14.94 -22.45
C ASN A 213 17.40 13.78 -23.11
N GLY A 214 16.92 12.54 -22.99
CA GLY A 214 17.59 11.35 -23.51
C GLY A 214 18.76 10.83 -22.66
N LYS A 215 19.03 11.42 -21.50
CA LYS A 215 20.09 10.96 -20.59
C LYS A 215 19.54 9.99 -19.55
N PRO A 216 20.37 9.05 -19.05
CA PRO A 216 19.99 8.18 -17.96
C PRO A 216 19.42 8.98 -16.78
N THR A 217 18.25 8.58 -16.29
CA THR A 217 17.47 9.32 -15.31
C THR A 217 16.85 8.36 -14.30
N ILE A 218 16.76 8.76 -13.04
CA ILE A 218 16.01 8.02 -12.01
C ILE A 218 14.80 8.86 -11.62
N LEU A 219 13.62 8.33 -11.90
CA LEU A 219 12.36 8.90 -11.45
C LEU A 219 12.00 8.39 -10.06
N LYS A 220 11.54 9.30 -9.22
CA LYS A 220 10.99 9.02 -7.89
C LYS A 220 9.68 9.77 -7.70
N SER A 221 8.75 9.19 -6.94
CA SER A 221 7.61 9.93 -6.38
C SER A 221 7.56 9.76 -4.87
N ARG A 222 7.15 10.81 -4.17
CA ARG A 222 7.02 10.84 -2.71
C ARG A 222 5.71 11.50 -2.30
N ALA A 223 4.86 10.76 -1.60
CA ALA A 223 3.62 11.30 -1.02
C ALA A 223 3.88 11.99 0.33
N THR A 224 3.16 13.07 0.58
CA THR A 224 2.94 13.62 1.93
C THR A 224 1.44 13.63 2.21
N ASP A 225 1.02 13.06 3.34
CA ASP A 225 -0.38 13.11 3.75
C ASP A 225 -0.71 14.34 4.61
N GLU A 226 -1.99 14.54 4.94
CA GLU A 226 -2.44 15.68 5.74
C GLU A 226 -1.96 15.68 7.20
N THR A 227 -1.45 14.54 7.70
CA THR A 227 -0.80 14.46 9.02
C THR A 227 0.63 15.00 9.00
N GLY A 228 1.19 15.23 7.81
CA GLY A 228 2.58 15.62 7.60
C GLY A 228 3.52 14.43 7.49
N TYR A 229 3.03 13.19 7.49
CA TYR A 229 3.86 12.02 7.23
C TYR A 229 4.37 12.06 5.78
N VAL A 230 5.67 11.93 5.62
CA VAL A 230 6.35 11.91 4.31
C VAL A 230 6.81 10.48 4.01
N GLN A 231 6.46 9.98 2.83
CA GLN A 231 6.87 8.65 2.38
C GLN A 231 8.41 8.50 2.44
N PRO A 232 8.95 7.45 3.07
CA PRO A 232 10.37 7.35 3.36
C PRO A 232 11.18 6.86 2.15
N GLU A 233 12.46 7.21 2.11
CA GLU A 233 13.43 6.53 1.25
C GLU A 233 13.62 5.08 1.71
N ARG A 234 13.97 4.19 0.76
CA ARG A 234 14.16 2.76 1.06
C ARG A 234 15.22 2.53 2.13
N GLN A 235 16.32 3.29 2.08
CA GLN A 235 17.43 3.13 3.03
C GLN A 235 16.99 3.41 4.47
N GLU A 236 16.20 4.46 4.67
CA GLU A 236 15.66 4.80 5.99
C GLU A 236 14.67 3.73 6.49
N LEU A 237 13.75 3.29 5.62
CA LEU A 237 12.79 2.24 5.99
C LEU A 237 13.51 0.93 6.36
N VAL A 238 14.51 0.51 5.59
CA VAL A 238 15.28 -0.72 5.85
C VAL A 238 16.15 -0.58 7.10
N LYS A 239 16.72 0.59 7.36
CA LYS A 239 17.47 0.87 8.58
C LYS A 239 16.59 0.75 9.83
N GLU A 240 15.37 1.27 9.77
CA GLU A 240 14.41 1.22 10.88
C GLU A 240 13.81 -0.19 11.07
N ARG A 241 13.36 -0.82 9.99
CA ARG A 241 12.53 -2.05 10.04
C ARG A 241 13.33 -3.33 9.81
N GLY A 242 14.57 -3.23 9.35
CA GLY A 242 15.34 -4.38 8.89
C GLY A 242 14.86 -4.92 7.55
N ARG A 243 15.43 -6.07 7.14
CA ARG A 243 15.13 -6.73 5.86
C ARG A 243 14.27 -7.98 5.98
N GLN A 244 13.97 -8.40 7.20
CA GLN A 244 13.15 -9.58 7.50
C GLN A 244 11.65 -9.26 7.50
N GLY A 245 11.28 -8.02 7.16
CA GLY A 245 9.90 -7.59 7.02
C GLY A 245 9.20 -8.23 5.81
N PHE A 246 7.87 -8.22 5.84
CA PHE A 246 7.01 -8.67 4.74
C PHE A 246 5.83 -7.71 4.47
N PHE A 247 5.39 -7.00 5.50
CA PHE A 247 4.26 -6.07 5.48
C PHE A 247 4.76 -4.62 5.49
N HIS A 248 3.85 -3.66 5.29
CA HIS A 248 4.11 -2.22 5.39
C HIS A 248 5.33 -1.69 4.61
N TYR A 249 5.62 -2.24 3.42
CA TYR A 249 6.63 -1.64 2.55
C TYR A 249 6.05 -0.43 1.81
N ASN A 250 6.31 0.77 2.32
CA ASN A 250 5.86 2.04 1.72
C ASN A 250 6.99 2.92 1.20
N ALA A 251 8.24 2.44 1.19
CA ALA A 251 9.35 3.23 0.66
C ALA A 251 9.13 3.70 -0.78
N ILE A 252 9.79 4.81 -1.14
CA ILE A 252 9.85 5.35 -2.49
C ILE A 252 10.35 4.27 -3.47
N ILE A 253 9.69 4.19 -4.63
CA ILE A 253 10.06 3.30 -5.74
C ILE A 253 10.81 4.12 -6.79
N ASN A 254 11.94 3.58 -7.25
CA ASN A 254 12.81 4.24 -8.22
C ASN A 254 12.70 3.56 -9.59
N TRP A 255 12.39 4.35 -10.62
CA TRP A 255 12.43 3.89 -12.00
C TRP A 255 13.64 4.48 -12.71
N HIS A 256 14.59 3.63 -13.06
CA HIS A 256 15.73 4.03 -13.90
C HIS A 256 15.32 3.95 -15.36
N ILE A 257 15.58 5.02 -16.10
CA ILE A 257 15.41 5.12 -17.55
C ILE A 257 16.82 5.20 -18.12
N ASP A 258 17.23 4.24 -18.93
CA ASP A 258 18.55 4.25 -19.57
C ASP A 258 18.59 5.14 -20.82
N SER A 259 19.74 5.22 -21.50
CA SER A 259 19.92 6.03 -22.71
C SER A 259 19.07 5.57 -23.90
N ASP A 260 18.65 4.31 -23.91
CA ASP A 260 17.76 3.75 -24.95
C ASP A 260 16.28 3.93 -24.58
N GLY A 261 16.01 4.52 -23.40
CA GLY A 261 14.68 4.83 -22.88
C GLY A 261 14.00 3.64 -22.21
N PHE A 262 14.70 2.52 -22.01
CA PHE A 262 14.14 1.36 -21.32
C PHE A 262 14.06 1.63 -19.82
N VAL A 263 12.91 1.28 -19.23
CA VAL A 263 12.62 1.56 -17.84
C VAL A 263 12.78 0.30 -16.98
N SER A 264 13.59 0.38 -15.94
CA SER A 264 13.88 -0.69 -14.99
C SER A 264 13.71 -0.26 -13.54
N HIS A 265 13.49 -1.23 -12.65
CA HIS A 265 13.46 -0.99 -11.20
C HIS A 265 14.88 -1.02 -10.65
N VAL A 266 15.26 0.00 -9.88
CA VAL A 266 16.55 0.02 -9.16
C VAL A 266 16.36 0.41 -7.69
N TYR A 267 17.32 0.10 -6.84
CA TYR A 267 17.35 0.65 -5.46
C TYR A 267 18.25 1.88 -5.33
N ASP A 268 19.28 1.97 -6.16
CA ASP A 268 20.22 3.07 -6.21
C ASP A 268 20.77 3.21 -7.64
N LYS A 269 21.41 4.36 -7.90
CA LYS A 269 22.05 4.69 -9.19
C LYS A 269 23.23 3.80 -9.57
N ASP A 270 23.83 3.09 -8.62
CA ASP A 270 25.04 2.29 -8.85
C ASP A 270 24.73 0.82 -9.15
N ALA A 271 23.48 0.37 -8.92
CA ALA A 271 23.02 -0.98 -9.22
C ALA A 271 23.12 -1.34 -10.71
N THR A 272 23.02 -0.37 -11.62
CA THR A 272 23.17 -0.58 -13.07
C THR A 272 24.60 -0.90 -13.50
N LYS A 273 25.61 -0.64 -12.66
CA LYS A 273 27.00 -1.04 -12.94
C LYS A 273 27.28 -2.51 -12.63
N LYS A 274 26.47 -3.14 -11.76
CA LYS A 274 26.71 -4.52 -11.30
C LYS A 274 26.11 -5.60 -12.19
N THR A 275 25.27 -5.25 -13.18
CA THR A 275 24.66 -6.22 -14.08
C THR A 275 25.52 -6.61 -15.29
N ASN A 276 26.72 -6.02 -15.45
CA ASN A 276 27.68 -6.39 -16.50
C ASN A 276 28.82 -7.33 -16.04
N SER A 277 28.76 -7.86 -14.81
CA SER A 277 29.69 -8.87 -14.33
C SER A 277 28.93 -9.99 -13.61
N ASN A 278 29.02 -11.21 -14.13
CA ASN A 278 28.39 -12.45 -13.67
C ASN A 278 27.04 -12.79 -14.34
N ILE A 279 27.07 -12.97 -15.65
CA ILE A 279 26.56 -14.24 -16.20
C ILE A 279 27.74 -15.20 -16.07
N ASP A 280 27.86 -15.83 -14.91
CA ASP A 280 28.68 -17.04 -14.80
C ASP A 280 27.74 -18.18 -14.43
N SER A 281 27.89 -19.23 -15.21
CA SER A 281 27.24 -20.53 -15.13
C SER A 281 27.42 -21.14 -13.76
N ASP A 282 26.32 -21.47 -13.08
CA ASP A 282 26.28 -22.54 -12.08
C ASP A 282 24.90 -23.21 -12.16
N TRP A 283 24.75 -24.04 -13.20
CA TRP A 283 23.91 -25.22 -13.16
C TRP A 283 24.85 -26.42 -13.18
N ASP A 284 25.12 -26.95 -12.00
CA ASP A 284 25.49 -28.35 -11.74
C ASP A 284 25.02 -28.72 -10.33
#